data_AF-A0A1F8ND56-F1
#
_entry.id   AF-A0A1F8ND56-F1
#
_cell.length_a   1.000
_cell.length_b   1.000
_cell.length_c   1.000
_cell.angle_alpha   90.00
_cell.angle_beta   90.00
_cell.angle_gamma   90.00
#
_symmetry.space_group_name_H-M   'P 1'
#
loop_
_entity.id
_entity.type
_entity.pdbx_description
1 polymer ?
#
loop_
_entity_poly.entity_id
_entity_poly.type
_entity_poly.pdbx_seq_one_letter_code
_entity_poly.pdbx_strand_id
1 'polypeptide(L)'
;MHKPIHRFLAFSFTAFLWAAIALSADTALAAPRALPEFPQKNAWTRITPSVVWCGDETSTVTIEVHIVGRTDVRKVWVTDLDPTGEDASTKAFDDSSNGLEFFDDGTHGDSLAGDNIFTHSGLVLPCNEYMMAVAGWANWLGFLRVELADGTLQGNNYGIVAGQVDPKYKNAFAVRDLGSHLSATAYVFFIEDPDHAVIDNYPVANVYCGTTNYQAYRKLYSVLPDAFDIALVMPGMQIVRPTNFAENVPYDIQVSNAVQHTGLKPHNNTAAFGSSGRLKSIVYHSFGNISISTHEIGHTWGMHIGAPLGLMESWQGEVMLGHWNGMTDIGGQMSAYYFDKAGHVGHFHYNGDETWSLISNIEREPFSPIDLYVMGMIPPEEVPPIHILQSPNFTDPNRITAASSQTVTMDQVVKAEGGPRVPSAGESQKDFTLAFIVTQDTPFNDAAYAFFSLMSYNLMSKDPPDKRTFFTSFYWATGGRGTLNTRLPVDVVDPSILPGMPSPTPTATLELNPTMAADTPSYKPTVNAPLAETPAVETPLKKNSGSPLCNCPLLVGGLTILPGAWLAMRRKKPKL
;
A
#
# COMPACT_ATOMS: atom_id res chain seq x y z
N MET A 1 4.91 -38.00 24.67
CA MET A 1 3.48 -38.08 24.28
C MET A 1 2.95 -36.67 24.06
N HIS A 2 1.95 -36.54 23.20
CA HIS A 2 1.64 -35.40 22.32
C HIS A 2 1.39 -33.99 22.89
N LYS A 3 1.64 -33.00 22.00
CA LYS A 3 1.20 -31.59 22.00
C LYS A 3 -0.36 -31.44 22.06
N PRO A 4 -0.90 -30.22 22.17
CA PRO A 4 -1.13 -29.34 20.99
C PRO A 4 -0.53 -27.92 21.19
N ILE A 5 0.16 -27.32 20.21
CA ILE A 5 -0.31 -26.52 19.06
C ILE A 5 -1.02 -25.22 19.50
N HIS A 6 -0.29 -24.09 19.45
CA HIS A 6 -0.87 -22.74 19.41
C HIS A 6 -0.60 -22.09 18.05
N ARG A 7 -1.62 -21.38 17.58
CA ARG A 7 -1.80 -20.78 16.25
C ARG A 7 -0.90 -19.54 16.10
N PHE A 8 -0.23 -19.44 14.97
CA PHE A 8 0.41 -18.21 14.50
C PHE A 8 -0.67 -17.22 14.04
N LEU A 9 -0.71 -16.03 14.64
CA LEU A 9 -1.41 -14.88 14.11
C LEU A 9 -0.52 -14.19 13.08
N ALA A 10 -1.05 -13.94 11.89
CA ALA A 10 -0.52 -12.97 10.96
C ALA A 10 -0.61 -11.59 11.65
N PHE A 11 0.53 -10.97 11.89
CA PHE A 11 0.58 -9.64 12.48
C PHE A 11 0.08 -8.61 11.45
N SER A 12 -0.94 -7.86 11.86
CA SER A 12 -1.42 -6.65 11.18
C SER A 12 -0.38 -5.54 11.31
N PHE A 13 -0.32 -4.67 10.30
CA PHE A 13 0.55 -3.48 10.17
C PHE A 13 0.47 -2.47 11.34
N THR A 14 -0.45 -2.66 12.28
CA THR A 14 -0.61 -1.85 13.50
C THR A 14 0.56 -1.93 14.49
N ALA A 15 1.52 -2.85 14.31
CA ALA A 15 2.76 -2.87 15.09
C ALA A 15 3.69 -1.67 14.82
N PHE A 16 3.52 -0.96 13.70
CA PHE A 16 4.38 0.19 13.35
C PHE A 16 4.25 1.39 14.30
N LEU A 17 3.13 1.51 15.04
CA LEU A 17 2.95 2.61 16.00
C LEU A 17 3.63 2.34 17.36
N TRP A 18 3.95 1.08 17.68
CA TRP A 18 4.53 0.71 18.99
C TRP A 18 6.03 0.96 19.10
N ALA A 19 6.77 0.98 17.99
CA ALA A 19 8.21 1.21 18.02
C ALA A 19 8.61 2.68 18.27
N ALA A 20 7.69 3.64 18.09
CA ALA A 20 8.00 5.07 18.16
C ALA A 20 7.85 5.70 19.55
N ILE A 21 7.26 5.02 20.55
CA ILE A 21 6.87 5.66 21.83
C ILE A 21 7.63 5.10 23.05
N ALA A 22 8.41 4.03 22.91
CA ALA A 22 9.14 3.45 24.04
C ALA A 22 10.56 4.05 24.15
N LEU A 23 10.72 5.33 24.51
CA LEU A 23 11.97 5.88 25.07
C LEU A 23 11.80 7.29 25.70
N SER A 24 11.22 7.33 26.89
CA SER A 24 11.64 8.29 27.93
C SER A 24 11.51 7.60 29.29
N ALA A 25 12.64 7.31 29.92
CA ALA A 25 12.71 6.68 31.24
C ALA A 25 12.31 7.65 32.36
N ASP A 26 11.84 7.07 33.46
CA ASP A 26 11.60 7.65 34.79
C ASP A 26 10.33 8.49 35.01
N THR A 27 9.17 7.84 34.92
CA THR A 27 8.18 7.85 36.02
C THR A 27 7.43 6.51 36.02
N ALA A 28 7.37 5.83 37.16
CA ALA A 28 6.49 4.68 37.35
C ALA A 28 5.03 5.17 37.49
N LEU A 29 4.45 5.64 36.38
CA LEU A 29 3.00 5.69 36.22
C LEU A 29 2.54 4.25 36.01
N ALA A 30 1.56 3.81 36.79
CA ALA A 30 0.93 2.51 36.58
C ALA A 30 0.52 2.41 35.11
N ALA A 31 1.10 1.45 34.38
CA ALA A 31 0.74 1.23 32.99
C ALA A 31 -0.78 1.08 32.91
N PRO A 32 -1.48 1.89 32.08
CA PRO A 32 -2.92 1.76 31.93
C PRO A 32 -3.24 0.32 31.56
N ARG A 33 -4.29 -0.20 32.18
CA ARG A 33 -4.65 -1.61 32.08
C ARG A 33 -5.32 -1.81 30.72
N ALA A 34 -4.51 -2.12 29.71
CA ALA A 34 -4.96 -2.44 28.37
C ALA A 34 -6.23 -3.32 28.42
N LEU A 35 -7.32 -2.80 27.85
CA LEU A 35 -8.57 -3.55 27.78
C LEU A 35 -8.34 -4.89 27.07
N PRO A 36 -9.06 -5.96 27.46
CA PRO A 36 -9.09 -7.18 26.65
C PRO A 36 -9.46 -6.89 25.20
N GLU A 37 -8.79 -7.57 24.26
CA GLU A 37 -9.01 -7.34 22.82
C GLU A 37 -10.46 -7.67 22.42
N PHE A 38 -11.15 -6.69 21.86
CA PHE A 38 -12.35 -6.90 21.06
C PHE A 38 -11.89 -7.36 19.66
N PRO A 39 -12.20 -8.60 19.24
CA PRO A 39 -11.62 -9.14 18.02
C PRO A 39 -11.97 -8.31 16.78
N GLN A 40 -10.98 -7.97 15.94
CA GLN A 40 -11.19 -7.16 14.73
C GLN A 40 -12.31 -7.70 13.84
N LYS A 41 -12.37 -9.02 13.67
CA LYS A 41 -13.40 -9.73 12.88
C LYS A 41 -14.84 -9.49 13.34
N ASN A 42 -15.05 -8.80 14.45
CA ASN A 42 -16.37 -8.50 15.00
C ASN A 42 -16.78 -7.03 14.85
N ALA A 43 -15.94 -6.16 14.28
CA ALA A 43 -16.33 -4.79 13.97
C ALA A 43 -15.59 -4.20 12.77
N TRP A 44 -16.26 -3.31 12.05
CA TRP A 44 -15.66 -2.42 11.06
C TRP A 44 -16.38 -1.06 11.10
N THR A 45 -15.80 -0.04 10.47
CA THR A 45 -16.33 1.33 10.54
C THR A 45 -16.53 1.95 9.17
N ARG A 46 -17.48 2.88 9.12
CA ARG A 46 -17.72 3.77 7.98
C ARG A 46 -17.72 5.21 8.46
N ILE A 47 -17.14 6.11 7.67
CA ILE A 47 -17.09 7.54 7.94
C ILE A 47 -17.58 8.30 6.71
N THR A 48 -18.59 9.16 6.89
CA THR A 48 -19.20 9.93 5.80
C THR A 48 -19.36 11.40 6.19
N PRO A 49 -18.77 12.36 5.44
CA PRO A 49 -17.76 12.14 4.41
C PRO A 49 -16.45 11.60 5.02
N SER A 50 -15.64 10.90 4.22
CA SER A 50 -14.38 10.32 4.68
C SER A 50 -13.27 11.35 4.91
N VAL A 51 -13.44 12.58 4.38
CA VAL A 51 -12.49 13.68 4.51
C VAL A 51 -13.21 14.97 4.92
N VAL A 52 -12.62 15.72 5.86
CA VAL A 52 -13.16 16.98 6.37
C VAL A 52 -12.12 18.10 6.42
N TRP A 53 -12.60 19.35 6.46
CA TRP A 53 -11.77 20.52 6.76
C TRP A 53 -11.41 20.54 8.24
N CYS A 54 -10.11 20.62 8.53
CA CYS A 54 -9.61 20.71 9.90
C CYS A 54 -10.14 21.98 10.57
N GLY A 55 -10.80 21.85 11.73
CA GLY A 55 -11.21 22.99 12.56
C GLY A 55 -12.39 23.79 12.02
N ASP A 56 -13.06 23.29 10.99
CA ASP A 56 -14.31 23.87 10.47
C ASP A 56 -15.51 23.20 11.15
N GLU A 57 -16.21 23.95 11.99
CA GLU A 57 -17.39 23.47 12.75
C GLU A 57 -18.54 23.00 11.84
N THR A 58 -18.57 23.43 10.58
CA THR A 58 -19.58 23.01 9.60
C THR A 58 -19.16 21.77 8.82
N SER A 59 -17.88 21.38 8.89
CA SER A 59 -17.33 20.22 8.20
C SER A 59 -17.41 18.98 9.08
N THR A 60 -18.64 18.50 9.31
CA THR A 60 -18.90 17.38 10.22
C THR A 60 -18.84 16.02 9.53
N VAL A 61 -18.55 14.96 10.29
CA VAL A 61 -18.69 13.55 9.87
C VAL A 61 -19.84 12.84 10.58
N THR A 62 -20.33 11.78 9.93
CA THR A 62 -21.03 10.67 10.57
C THR A 62 -20.11 9.48 10.62
N ILE A 63 -19.96 8.88 11.80
CA ILE A 63 -19.22 7.63 11.98
C ILE A 63 -20.24 6.54 12.31
N GLU A 64 -20.14 5.41 11.61
CA GLU A 64 -20.90 4.19 11.83
C GLU A 64 -19.94 3.08 12.28
N VAL A 65 -20.29 2.37 13.34
CA VAL A 65 -19.58 1.19 13.85
C VAL A 65 -20.48 -0.02 13.67
N HIS A 66 -20.12 -0.90 12.74
CA HIS A 66 -20.88 -2.10 12.43
C HIS A 66 -20.38 -3.26 13.28
N ILE A 67 -21.20 -3.73 14.22
CA ILE A 67 -20.89 -4.91 15.03
C ILE A 67 -21.36 -6.18 14.31
N VAL A 68 -20.45 -7.12 14.09
CA VAL A 68 -20.70 -8.32 13.26
C VAL A 68 -20.51 -9.60 14.06
N GLY A 69 -21.50 -10.50 13.98
CA GLY A 69 -21.42 -11.82 14.61
C GLY A 69 -21.42 -11.79 16.15
N ARG A 70 -21.87 -10.68 16.74
CA ARG A 70 -22.06 -10.49 18.18
C ARG A 70 -23.44 -9.88 18.41
N THR A 71 -24.09 -10.26 19.50
CA THR A 71 -25.39 -9.71 19.92
C THR A 71 -25.37 -9.31 21.40
N ASP A 72 -24.21 -9.43 22.04
CA ASP A 72 -23.94 -9.14 23.43
C ASP A 72 -23.24 -7.80 23.60
N VAL A 73 -23.02 -7.03 22.53
CA VAL A 73 -22.50 -5.65 22.63
C VAL A 73 -23.64 -4.75 23.08
N ARG A 74 -23.43 -4.10 24.24
CA ARG A 74 -24.41 -3.22 24.87
C ARG A 74 -24.11 -1.75 24.61
N LYS A 75 -22.84 -1.38 24.57
CA LYS A 75 -22.38 -0.01 24.35
C LYS A 75 -21.16 0.01 23.44
N VAL A 76 -21.05 1.08 22.68
CA VAL A 76 -19.90 1.40 21.81
C VAL A 76 -19.45 2.83 22.11
N TRP A 77 -18.14 3.03 22.24
CA TRP A 77 -17.54 4.36 22.22
C TRP A 77 -16.25 4.37 21.42
N VAL A 78 -15.92 5.53 20.86
CA VAL A 78 -14.70 5.74 20.08
C VAL A 78 -13.82 6.74 20.82
N THR A 79 -12.55 6.38 21.03
CA THR A 79 -11.56 7.26 21.69
C THR A 79 -11.15 8.43 20.79
N ASP A 80 -10.44 9.40 21.37
CA ASP A 80 -9.82 10.52 20.65
C ASP A 80 -10.84 11.44 19.95
N LEU A 81 -12.06 11.46 20.48
CA LEU A 81 -13.17 12.35 20.11
C LEU A 81 -13.54 13.31 21.24
N ASP A 82 -12.72 13.43 22.29
CA ASP A 82 -13.04 14.27 23.45
C ASP A 82 -13.20 15.75 23.05
N PRO A 83 -14.41 16.32 23.14
CA PRO A 83 -14.72 17.68 22.72
C PRO A 83 -14.22 18.75 23.70
N THR A 84 -13.64 18.38 24.85
CA THR A 84 -13.22 19.34 25.89
C THR A 84 -11.93 20.09 25.56
N GLY A 85 -11.21 19.72 24.48
CA GLY A 85 -10.06 20.46 23.98
C GLY A 85 -8.79 20.35 24.83
N GLU A 86 -8.71 19.38 25.74
CA GLU A 86 -7.44 19.04 26.38
C GLU A 86 -6.54 18.29 25.40
N ASP A 87 -5.29 18.74 25.27
CA ASP A 87 -4.30 18.29 24.29
C ASP A 87 -4.13 16.76 24.27
N ALA A 88 -4.72 16.11 23.27
CA ALA A 88 -4.69 14.67 23.04
C ALA A 88 -3.26 14.14 22.84
N SER A 89 -2.28 14.99 22.52
CA SER A 89 -0.87 14.58 22.35
C SER A 89 -0.18 14.22 23.66
N THR A 90 -0.77 14.56 24.81
CA THR A 90 -0.17 14.35 26.14
C THR A 90 -0.83 13.23 26.95
N LYS A 91 -1.95 12.67 26.49
CA LYS A 91 -2.70 11.64 27.23
C LYS A 91 -2.38 10.24 26.72
N ALA A 92 -2.36 9.27 27.64
CA ALA A 92 -2.16 7.88 27.28
C ALA A 92 -3.33 7.38 26.41
N PHE A 93 -2.99 6.76 25.28
CA PHE A 93 -3.87 6.20 24.23
C PHE A 93 -4.95 5.19 24.71
N ASP A 94 -4.95 4.86 26.00
CA ASP A 94 -5.79 3.84 26.63
C ASP A 94 -6.65 4.42 27.77
N ASP A 95 -6.78 5.75 27.84
CA ASP A 95 -7.71 6.33 28.81
C ASP A 95 -9.16 6.11 28.35
N SER A 96 -9.78 5.08 28.95
CA SER A 96 -11.20 4.75 28.80
C SER A 96 -12.16 5.92 29.13
N SER A 97 -11.67 7.03 29.68
CA SER A 97 -12.47 8.22 29.99
C SER A 97 -12.62 9.22 28.84
N ASN A 98 -11.86 9.10 27.73
CA ASN A 98 -11.84 10.06 26.62
C ASN A 98 -12.48 9.52 25.32
N GLY A 99 -13.71 9.01 25.40
CA GLY A 99 -14.43 8.53 24.23
C GLY A 99 -15.86 9.05 24.12
N LEU A 100 -16.34 9.10 22.89
CA LEU A 100 -17.72 9.48 22.57
C LEU A 100 -18.57 8.23 22.38
N GLU A 101 -19.71 8.16 23.07
CA GLU A 101 -20.67 7.05 22.96
C GLU A 101 -21.42 7.10 21.61
N PHE A 102 -21.70 5.93 21.04
CA PHE A 102 -22.42 5.74 19.78
C PHE A 102 -23.70 4.95 20.02
N PHE A 103 -24.69 5.13 19.15
CA PHE A 103 -26.07 4.68 19.41
C PHE A 103 -26.64 3.82 18.28
N ASP A 104 -27.32 2.73 18.65
CA ASP A 104 -28.09 1.83 17.79
C ASP A 104 -29.57 1.90 18.23
N ASP A 105 -30.14 3.10 18.14
CA ASP A 105 -31.43 3.49 18.75
C ASP A 105 -32.39 4.23 17.80
N GLY A 106 -32.06 4.31 16.50
CA GLY A 106 -32.80 5.05 15.49
C GLY A 106 -32.67 6.58 15.62
N THR A 107 -31.70 7.06 16.40
CA THR A 107 -31.37 8.48 16.59
C THR A 107 -29.87 8.73 16.41
N HIS A 108 -29.37 9.95 16.63
CA HIS A 108 -27.95 10.32 16.42
C HIS A 108 -27.39 10.04 15.01
N GLY A 109 -28.25 9.84 14.01
CA GLY A 109 -27.87 9.48 12.64
C GLY A 109 -28.03 7.99 12.33
N ASP A 110 -28.34 7.16 13.33
CA ASP A 110 -28.71 5.77 13.13
C ASP A 110 -30.04 5.66 12.36
N SER A 111 -30.02 4.86 11.30
CA SER A 111 -31.15 4.68 10.39
C SER A 111 -32.16 3.64 10.88
N LEU A 112 -31.74 2.68 11.71
CA LEU A 112 -32.57 1.58 12.17
C LEU A 112 -32.11 1.04 13.53
N ALA A 113 -32.91 1.32 14.56
CA ALA A 113 -32.66 0.81 15.90
C ALA A 113 -32.57 -0.73 15.98
N GLY A 114 -31.55 -1.21 16.67
CA GLY A 114 -31.31 -2.62 16.98
C GLY A 114 -30.73 -3.44 15.84
N ASP A 115 -30.10 -2.80 14.84
CA ASP A 115 -29.49 -3.47 13.70
C ASP A 115 -27.98 -3.76 13.86
N ASN A 116 -27.42 -3.41 15.03
CA ASN A 116 -26.00 -3.48 15.38
C ASN A 116 -25.11 -2.48 14.62
N ILE A 117 -25.68 -1.38 14.12
CA ILE A 117 -24.94 -0.24 13.57
C ILE A 117 -25.00 0.93 14.55
N PHE A 118 -23.93 1.09 15.31
CA PHE A 118 -23.82 2.17 16.29
C PHE A 118 -23.33 3.43 15.58
N THR A 119 -24.11 4.51 15.66
CA THR A 119 -23.89 5.71 14.86
C THR A 119 -23.76 6.95 15.73
N HIS A 120 -22.93 7.90 15.29
CA HIS A 120 -22.97 9.28 15.74
C HIS A 120 -22.69 10.23 14.57
N SER A 121 -23.64 11.11 14.29
CA SER A 121 -23.60 12.13 13.24
C SER A 121 -23.28 13.52 13.77
N GLY A 122 -22.92 14.44 12.87
CA GLY A 122 -22.65 15.84 13.21
C GLY A 122 -21.35 16.06 13.99
N LEU A 123 -20.40 15.15 13.88
CA LEU A 123 -19.13 15.20 14.62
C LEU A 123 -18.13 16.15 13.97
N VAL A 124 -17.58 17.08 14.74
CA VAL A 124 -16.39 17.85 14.35
C VAL A 124 -15.17 17.09 14.86
N LEU A 125 -14.30 16.66 13.95
CA LEU A 125 -13.09 15.92 14.33
C LEU A 125 -12.01 16.87 14.87
N PRO A 126 -11.32 16.50 15.97
CA PRO A 126 -10.22 17.30 16.48
C PRO A 126 -9.07 17.36 15.47
N CYS A 127 -8.48 18.53 15.32
CA CYS A 127 -7.42 18.77 14.35
C CYS A 127 -6.10 18.08 14.73
N ASN A 128 -5.49 17.38 13.78
CA ASN A 128 -4.09 16.95 13.89
C ASN A 128 -3.14 18.05 13.41
N GLU A 129 -2.95 19.10 14.22
CA GLU A 129 -2.12 20.27 13.86
C GLU A 129 -0.67 19.91 13.51
N TYR A 130 -0.13 18.87 14.14
CA TYR A 130 1.24 18.41 13.95
C TYR A 130 1.52 18.02 12.49
N MET A 131 0.64 17.20 11.91
CA MET A 131 0.76 16.75 10.52
C MET A 131 0.32 17.82 9.51
N MET A 132 -0.69 18.62 9.86
CA MET A 132 -1.15 19.75 9.01
C MET A 132 -0.02 20.74 8.70
N ALA A 133 0.82 21.04 9.69
CA ALA A 133 1.93 21.98 9.55
C ALA A 133 2.99 21.53 8.54
N VAL A 134 2.99 20.26 8.12
CA VAL A 134 3.99 19.69 7.22
C VAL A 134 3.42 19.44 5.85
N ALA A 135 2.35 18.65 5.79
CA ALA A 135 1.84 18.10 4.56
C ALA A 135 0.60 18.87 4.06
N GLY A 136 -0.01 19.69 4.92
CA GLY A 136 -1.29 20.33 4.65
C GLY A 136 -2.50 19.41 4.81
N TRP A 137 -2.26 18.16 5.19
CA TRP A 137 -3.26 17.13 5.42
C TRP A 137 -2.80 16.20 6.54
N ALA A 138 -3.74 15.45 7.12
CA ALA A 138 -3.47 14.45 8.14
C ALA A 138 -4.57 13.41 8.19
N ASN A 139 -4.35 12.37 8.98
CA ASN A 139 -5.43 11.49 9.41
C ASN A 139 -5.78 11.79 10.87
N TRP A 140 -7.07 11.78 11.14
CA TRP A 140 -7.58 11.54 12.48
C TRP A 140 -7.65 10.03 12.72
N LEU A 141 -7.30 9.60 13.94
CA LEU A 141 -7.31 8.20 14.38
C LEU A 141 -8.15 8.11 15.65
N GLY A 142 -9.18 7.26 15.63
CA GLY A 142 -9.91 6.83 16.82
C GLY A 142 -9.85 5.32 17.00
N PHE A 143 -10.18 4.84 18.20
CA PHE A 143 -10.15 3.42 18.52
C PHE A 143 -11.46 2.94 19.13
N LEU A 144 -11.88 1.75 18.73
CA LEU A 144 -13.12 1.16 19.21
C LEU A 144 -12.98 0.67 20.64
N ARG A 145 -14.00 0.96 21.44
CA ARG A 145 -14.20 0.44 22.78
C ARG A 145 -15.66 -0.03 22.90
N VAL A 146 -15.87 -1.13 23.62
CA VAL A 146 -17.20 -1.71 23.79
C VAL A 146 -17.42 -2.20 25.21
N GLU A 147 -18.68 -2.22 25.62
CA GLU A 147 -19.15 -2.89 26.83
C GLU A 147 -20.10 -4.01 26.44
N LEU A 148 -19.88 -5.21 26.98
CA LEU A 148 -20.72 -6.36 26.75
C LEU A 148 -21.90 -6.40 27.73
N ALA A 149 -22.88 -7.25 27.46
CA ALA A 149 -24.10 -7.40 28.27
C ALA A 149 -23.83 -7.84 29.71
N ASP A 150 -22.70 -8.52 29.97
CA ASP A 150 -22.24 -8.92 31.30
C ASP A 150 -21.43 -7.84 32.04
N GLY A 151 -21.26 -6.66 31.43
CA GLY A 151 -20.46 -5.54 31.94
C GLY A 151 -18.98 -5.61 31.60
N THR A 152 -18.52 -6.61 30.84
CA THR A 152 -17.12 -6.71 30.41
C THR A 152 -16.79 -5.59 29.44
N LEU A 153 -15.70 -4.86 29.71
CA LEU A 153 -15.13 -3.88 28.78
C LEU A 153 -14.11 -4.57 27.86
N GLN A 154 -14.21 -4.29 26.56
CA GLN A 154 -13.25 -4.72 25.55
C GLN A 154 -12.89 -3.54 24.64
N GLY A 155 -11.77 -3.63 23.94
CA GLY A 155 -11.37 -2.61 22.98
C GLY A 155 -10.52 -3.19 21.87
N ASN A 156 -10.50 -2.52 20.73
CA ASN A 156 -9.57 -2.85 19.67
C ASN A 156 -8.68 -1.65 19.38
N ASN A 157 -7.46 -1.91 18.92
CA ASN A 157 -6.50 -0.86 18.56
C ASN A 157 -6.34 -0.79 17.03
N TYR A 158 -7.41 -1.13 16.29
CA TYR A 158 -7.45 -0.93 14.85
C TYR A 158 -8.00 0.46 14.60
N GLY A 159 -7.21 1.29 13.91
CA GLY A 159 -7.52 2.70 13.73
C GLY A 159 -8.77 2.89 12.88
N ILE A 160 -9.71 3.67 13.39
CA ILE A 160 -10.81 4.31 12.66
C ILE A 160 -10.22 5.57 12.05
N VAL A 161 -10.14 5.64 10.72
CA VAL A 161 -9.38 6.69 10.01
C VAL A 161 -10.31 7.62 9.25
N ALA A 162 -10.19 8.92 9.50
CA ALA A 162 -10.76 9.98 8.66
C ALA A 162 -9.66 10.90 8.14
N GLY A 163 -9.78 11.34 6.88
CA GLY A 163 -8.90 12.34 6.31
C GLY A 163 -9.24 13.74 6.82
N GLN A 164 -8.21 14.55 7.02
CA GLN A 164 -8.34 15.96 7.36
C GLN A 164 -7.46 16.77 6.42
N VAL A 165 -7.91 17.97 6.05
CA VAL A 165 -7.12 18.90 5.23
C VAL A 165 -7.19 20.32 5.78
N ASP A 166 -6.06 21.03 5.69
CA ASP A 166 -5.92 22.41 6.16
C ASP A 166 -6.85 23.35 5.36
N PRO A 167 -7.72 24.14 6.02
CA PRO A 167 -8.64 25.08 5.37
C PRO A 167 -7.97 26.10 4.43
N LYS A 168 -6.66 26.35 4.56
CA LYS A 168 -5.95 27.23 3.61
C LYS A 168 -5.96 26.71 2.17
N TYR A 169 -6.24 25.42 1.96
CA TYR A 169 -6.36 24.81 0.64
C TYR A 169 -7.79 24.77 0.09
N LYS A 170 -8.75 25.42 0.76
CA LYS A 170 -10.10 25.62 0.19
C LYS A 170 -9.97 26.29 -1.18
N ASN A 171 -10.58 25.68 -2.20
CA ASN A 171 -10.53 26.12 -3.59
C ASN A 171 -9.12 26.11 -4.23
N ALA A 172 -8.12 25.48 -3.62
CA ALA A 172 -6.76 25.40 -4.17
C ALA A 172 -6.65 24.40 -5.33
N PHE A 173 -7.67 23.57 -5.57
CA PHE A 173 -7.65 22.59 -6.64
C PHE A 173 -8.93 22.70 -7.45
N ALA A 174 -8.82 23.23 -8.66
CA ALA A 174 -9.94 23.27 -9.59
C ALA A 174 -10.35 21.84 -9.98
N VAL A 175 -11.65 21.56 -9.87
CA VAL A 175 -12.24 20.27 -10.26
C VAL A 175 -12.82 20.40 -11.66
N ARG A 176 -12.41 19.51 -12.55
CA ARG A 176 -12.98 19.34 -13.89
C ARG A 176 -13.91 18.13 -13.85
N ASP A 177 -15.18 18.38 -14.18
CA ASP A 177 -16.13 17.30 -14.47
C ASP A 177 -15.79 16.66 -15.83
N LEU A 178 -15.64 15.35 -15.84
CA LEU A 178 -15.36 14.54 -17.04
C LEU A 178 -16.59 13.74 -17.48
N GLY A 179 -17.71 13.88 -16.77
CA GLY A 179 -18.97 13.16 -16.99
C GLY A 179 -18.93 11.72 -16.49
N SER A 180 -20.10 11.08 -16.45
CA SER A 180 -20.23 9.65 -16.07
C SER A 180 -19.61 9.29 -14.71
N HIS A 181 -19.81 10.16 -13.71
CA HIS A 181 -19.25 9.97 -12.36
C HIS A 181 -17.71 10.03 -12.30
N LEU A 182 -17.10 10.71 -13.27
CA LEU A 182 -15.66 10.92 -13.34
C LEU A 182 -15.36 12.42 -13.20
N SER A 183 -14.39 12.74 -12.37
CA SER A 183 -13.86 14.10 -12.25
C SER A 183 -12.35 14.07 -12.07
N ALA A 184 -11.69 15.22 -12.23
CA ALA A 184 -10.26 15.33 -12.04
C ALA A 184 -9.85 16.68 -11.48
N THR A 185 -8.81 16.68 -10.66
CA THR A 185 -7.99 17.88 -10.41
C THR A 185 -6.73 17.81 -11.28
N ALA A 186 -5.80 18.75 -11.10
CA ALA A 186 -4.50 18.70 -11.77
C ALA A 186 -3.66 17.47 -11.39
N TYR A 187 -3.97 16.81 -10.28
CA TYR A 187 -3.12 15.78 -9.67
C TYR A 187 -3.82 14.44 -9.43
N VAL A 188 -5.15 14.39 -9.46
CA VAL A 188 -5.93 13.18 -9.10
C VAL A 188 -7.13 12.99 -10.01
N PHE A 189 -7.37 11.73 -10.38
CA PHE A 189 -8.53 11.26 -11.13
C PHE A 189 -9.50 10.61 -10.14
N PHE A 190 -10.73 11.10 -10.09
CA PHE A 190 -11.75 10.68 -9.12
C PHE A 190 -12.83 9.87 -9.82
N ILE A 191 -13.25 8.80 -9.17
CA ILE A 191 -14.32 7.91 -9.61
C ILE A 191 -15.34 7.82 -8.49
N GLU A 192 -16.52 8.39 -8.72
CA GLU A 192 -17.69 8.04 -7.91
C GLU A 192 -18.23 6.71 -8.48
N ASP A 193 -18.24 5.67 -7.64
CA ASP A 193 -18.52 4.29 -8.03
C ASP A 193 -19.77 3.75 -7.32
N PRO A 194 -20.95 4.37 -7.50
CA PRO A 194 -22.17 3.97 -6.78
C PRO A 194 -22.64 2.54 -7.14
N ASP A 195 -22.23 2.04 -8.29
CA ASP A 195 -22.52 0.68 -8.77
C ASP A 195 -21.47 -0.36 -8.34
N HIS A 196 -20.45 0.05 -7.58
CA HIS A 196 -19.35 -0.81 -7.11
C HIS A 196 -18.63 -1.55 -8.24
N ALA A 197 -18.47 -0.91 -9.41
CA ALA A 197 -17.85 -1.52 -10.58
C ALA A 197 -16.32 -1.59 -10.47
N VAL A 198 -15.70 -0.69 -9.69
CA VAL A 198 -14.26 -0.69 -9.40
C VAL A 198 -13.96 -1.60 -8.21
N ILE A 199 -14.67 -1.41 -7.10
CA ILE A 199 -14.46 -2.18 -5.87
C ILE A 199 -15.79 -2.78 -5.43
N ASP A 200 -15.97 -4.07 -5.69
CA ASP A 200 -17.17 -4.81 -5.31
C ASP A 200 -17.33 -4.87 -3.78
N ASN A 201 -18.56 -4.69 -3.29
CA ASN A 201 -18.94 -4.66 -1.87
C ASN A 201 -18.19 -3.63 -1.01
N TYR A 202 -17.82 -2.47 -1.57
CA TYR A 202 -17.22 -1.38 -0.83
C TYR A 202 -18.04 -0.99 0.43
N PRO A 203 -17.41 -0.70 1.60
CA PRO A 203 -15.99 -0.75 1.91
C PRO A 203 -15.50 -2.12 2.45
N VAL A 204 -16.40 -3.10 2.60
CA VAL A 204 -16.08 -4.47 3.05
C VAL A 204 -15.77 -5.34 1.83
N ALA A 205 -14.62 -5.07 1.22
CA ALA A 205 -14.26 -5.63 -0.08
C ALA A 205 -13.04 -6.55 0.00
N ASN A 206 -13.07 -7.59 -0.83
CA ASN A 206 -11.86 -8.33 -1.15
C ASN A 206 -11.09 -7.58 -2.22
N VAL A 207 -10.01 -6.91 -1.84
CA VAL A 207 -9.06 -6.33 -2.81
C VAL A 207 -7.87 -7.27 -2.93
N TYR A 208 -7.75 -7.90 -4.09
CA TYR A 208 -6.69 -8.85 -4.38
C TYR A 208 -5.80 -8.33 -5.50
N CYS A 209 -4.50 -8.59 -5.35
CA CYS A 209 -3.47 -8.18 -6.30
C CYS A 209 -3.90 -8.41 -7.76
N GLY A 210 -4.31 -7.32 -8.42
CA GLY A 210 -4.42 -7.22 -9.88
C GLY A 210 -5.42 -8.18 -10.46
N THR A 211 -6.39 -8.59 -9.66
CA THR A 211 -7.54 -9.40 -10.08
C THR A 211 -8.84 -8.67 -9.84
N THR A 212 -8.82 -7.69 -8.94
CA THR A 212 -9.88 -6.73 -8.65
C THR A 212 -9.50 -5.35 -9.20
N ASN A 213 -10.39 -4.35 -9.20
CA ASN A 213 -10.13 -2.95 -9.56
C ASN A 213 -9.67 -2.57 -10.99
N TYR A 214 -9.61 -3.50 -11.95
CA TYR A 214 -9.30 -3.19 -13.36
C TYR A 214 -10.10 -2.02 -13.95
N GLN A 215 -11.35 -1.84 -13.50
CA GLN A 215 -12.22 -0.78 -13.98
C GLN A 215 -11.71 0.62 -13.63
N ALA A 216 -10.92 0.79 -12.57
CA ALA A 216 -10.29 2.07 -12.25
C ALA A 216 -9.44 2.57 -13.43
N TYR A 217 -8.56 1.70 -13.94
CA TYR A 217 -7.64 2.02 -15.03
C TYR A 217 -8.37 2.16 -16.36
N ARG A 218 -9.38 1.32 -16.63
CA ARG A 218 -10.19 1.45 -17.85
C ARG A 218 -10.99 2.74 -17.88
N LYS A 219 -11.53 3.18 -16.73
CA LYS A 219 -12.20 4.49 -16.60
C LYS A 219 -11.20 5.62 -16.83
N LEU A 220 -9.99 5.56 -16.25
CA LEU A 220 -8.92 6.53 -16.51
C LEU A 220 -8.62 6.66 -18.01
N TYR A 221 -8.30 5.56 -18.69
CA TYR A 221 -7.93 5.58 -20.12
C TYR A 221 -9.12 5.77 -21.08
N SER A 222 -10.35 5.77 -20.57
CA SER A 222 -11.52 6.12 -21.38
C SER A 222 -11.62 7.62 -21.66
N VAL A 223 -10.96 8.46 -20.84
CA VAL A 223 -11.04 9.93 -20.91
C VAL A 223 -9.67 10.62 -20.91
N LEU A 224 -8.61 9.95 -20.49
CA LEU A 224 -7.23 10.46 -20.52
C LEU A 224 -6.35 9.67 -21.50
N PRO A 225 -5.31 10.31 -22.10
CA PRO A 225 -4.38 9.63 -22.99
C PRO A 225 -3.53 8.57 -22.26
N ASP A 226 -2.92 7.65 -23.02
CA ASP A 226 -1.95 6.67 -22.51
C ASP A 226 -0.61 7.33 -22.16
N ALA A 227 -0.61 8.08 -21.06
CA ALA A 227 0.47 8.98 -20.68
C ALA A 227 1.18 8.59 -19.38
N PHE A 228 0.84 7.46 -18.76
CA PHE A 228 1.31 7.09 -17.42
C PHE A 228 2.17 5.84 -17.43
N ASP A 229 3.32 5.90 -16.75
CA ASP A 229 4.18 4.74 -16.50
C ASP A 229 3.64 3.88 -15.35
N ILE A 230 3.00 4.51 -14.36
CA ILE A 230 2.47 3.88 -13.15
C ILE A 230 1.04 4.40 -12.91
N ALA A 231 0.15 3.57 -12.37
CA ALA A 231 -1.15 4.02 -11.89
C ALA A 231 -1.42 3.53 -10.46
N LEU A 232 -1.63 4.45 -9.54
CA LEU A 232 -1.95 4.17 -8.14
C LEU A 232 -3.46 4.34 -7.93
N VAL A 233 -4.11 3.33 -7.35
CA VAL A 233 -5.51 3.37 -6.92
C VAL A 233 -5.56 3.39 -5.39
N MET A 234 -6.23 4.40 -4.84
CA MET A 234 -6.52 4.53 -3.42
C MET A 234 -8.04 4.60 -3.22
N PRO A 235 -8.61 3.87 -2.24
CA PRO A 235 -10.02 4.06 -1.90
C PRO A 235 -10.23 5.38 -1.17
N GLY A 236 -11.42 5.98 -1.32
CA GLY A 236 -11.79 7.22 -0.65
C GLY A 236 -11.93 7.10 0.87
N MET A 237 -11.89 5.88 1.42
CA MET A 237 -11.90 5.56 2.85
C MET A 237 -11.25 4.18 3.07
N GLN A 238 -11.06 3.77 4.32
CA GLN A 238 -10.51 2.45 4.63
C GLN A 238 -11.35 1.33 4.02
N ILE A 239 -10.67 0.37 3.39
CA ILE A 239 -11.27 -0.89 2.93
C ILE A 239 -10.82 -2.02 3.85
N VAL A 240 -11.78 -2.82 4.28
CA VAL A 240 -11.55 -3.93 5.20
C VAL A 240 -11.97 -5.27 4.58
N ARG A 241 -11.19 -6.32 4.85
CA ARG A 241 -11.44 -7.65 4.28
C ARG A 241 -12.69 -8.28 4.92
N PRO A 242 -13.57 -8.94 4.14
CA PRO A 242 -14.79 -9.59 4.68
C PRO A 242 -14.56 -10.67 5.73
N THR A 243 -13.36 -11.26 5.81
CA THR A 243 -13.10 -12.43 6.67
C THR A 243 -12.68 -12.07 8.09
N ASN A 244 -12.01 -10.93 8.27
CA ASN A 244 -11.44 -10.51 9.55
C ASN A 244 -11.47 -9.00 9.79
N PHE A 245 -12.00 -8.23 8.85
CA PHE A 245 -12.00 -6.78 8.82
C PHE A 245 -10.63 -6.12 9.00
N ALA A 246 -9.56 -6.86 8.68
CA ALA A 246 -8.24 -6.28 8.55
C ALA A 246 -8.18 -5.41 7.29
N GLU A 247 -7.53 -4.26 7.40
CA GLU A 247 -7.23 -3.43 6.23
C GLU A 247 -6.30 -4.20 5.28
N ASN A 248 -6.46 -3.95 3.99
CA ASN A 248 -5.58 -4.55 3.01
C ASN A 248 -4.20 -3.87 3.04
N VAL A 249 -3.15 -4.64 2.74
CA VAL A 249 -1.80 -4.10 2.66
C VAL A 249 -1.59 -3.51 1.26
N PRO A 250 -0.90 -2.37 1.11
CA PRO A 250 -0.48 -1.87 -0.20
C PRO A 250 0.30 -2.92 -0.99
N TYR A 251 0.24 -2.82 -2.31
CA TYR A 251 0.98 -3.71 -3.20
C TYR A 251 1.17 -3.07 -4.57
N ASP A 252 2.23 -3.46 -5.26
CA ASP A 252 2.46 -3.23 -6.69
C ASP A 252 2.25 -4.50 -7.51
N ILE A 253 1.87 -4.30 -8.77
CA ILE A 253 1.79 -5.37 -9.75
C ILE A 253 2.37 -4.89 -11.05
N GLN A 254 3.36 -5.63 -11.51
CA GLN A 254 3.93 -5.42 -12.82
C GLN A 254 2.91 -5.74 -13.92
N VAL A 255 2.71 -4.76 -14.79
CA VAL A 255 1.83 -4.82 -15.96
C VAL A 255 2.62 -5.09 -17.22
N SER A 256 3.80 -4.48 -17.34
CA SER A 256 4.71 -4.73 -18.44
C SER A 256 6.15 -4.59 -17.99
N ASN A 257 7.02 -5.33 -18.67
CA ASN A 257 8.46 -5.19 -18.53
C ASN A 257 9.11 -5.35 -19.91
N ALA A 258 9.95 -4.38 -20.28
CA ALA A 258 10.82 -4.44 -21.46
C ALA A 258 12.31 -4.52 -21.08
N VAL A 259 12.63 -4.40 -19.79
CA VAL A 259 14.00 -4.43 -19.29
C VAL A 259 14.48 -5.88 -19.24
N GLN A 260 15.71 -6.10 -19.71
CA GLN A 260 16.36 -7.41 -19.71
C GLN A 260 17.42 -7.50 -18.62
N HIS A 261 17.70 -8.73 -18.20
CA HIS A 261 18.72 -9.07 -17.21
C HIS A 261 18.49 -8.42 -15.84
N THR A 262 17.24 -8.39 -15.40
CA THR A 262 16.81 -7.93 -14.06
C THR A 262 16.09 -9.03 -13.26
N GLY A 263 16.24 -10.29 -13.67
CA GLY A 263 15.47 -11.41 -13.13
C GLY A 263 14.00 -11.48 -13.58
N LEU A 264 13.49 -10.41 -14.19
CA LEU A 264 12.16 -10.35 -14.78
C LEU A 264 12.19 -10.68 -16.27
N LYS A 265 11.23 -11.50 -16.69
CA LYS A 265 11.03 -11.77 -18.12
C LYS A 265 10.33 -10.59 -18.79
N PRO A 266 10.74 -10.23 -20.02
CA PRO A 266 9.97 -9.27 -20.81
C PRO A 266 8.55 -9.77 -21.06
N HIS A 267 7.56 -8.89 -20.87
CA HIS A 267 6.15 -9.17 -21.10
C HIS A 267 5.36 -7.87 -21.23
N ASN A 268 4.13 -7.96 -21.72
CA ASN A 268 3.24 -6.81 -21.86
C ASN A 268 1.78 -7.24 -21.67
N ASN A 269 1.17 -6.81 -20.58
CA ASN A 269 -0.25 -7.02 -20.26
C ASN A 269 -1.06 -5.69 -20.22
N THR A 270 -0.52 -4.62 -20.81
CA THR A 270 -1.10 -3.26 -20.74
C THR A 270 -2.55 -3.17 -21.21
N ALA A 271 -2.89 -3.91 -22.27
CA ALA A 271 -4.24 -3.94 -22.83
C ALA A 271 -5.32 -4.36 -21.83
N ALA A 272 -5.00 -5.21 -20.84
CA ALA A 272 -5.97 -5.63 -19.82
C ALA A 272 -6.46 -4.45 -18.95
N PHE A 273 -5.61 -3.42 -18.80
CA PHE A 273 -5.81 -2.22 -18.00
C PHE A 273 -6.30 -1.02 -18.81
N GLY A 274 -6.44 -1.15 -20.14
CA GLY A 274 -6.81 -0.06 -21.04
C GLY A 274 -5.65 0.81 -21.53
N SER A 275 -4.41 0.50 -21.12
CA SER A 275 -3.19 1.15 -21.64
C SER A 275 -2.82 0.58 -23.01
N SER A 276 -2.25 1.43 -23.87
CA SER A 276 -1.79 1.09 -25.22
C SER A 276 -0.31 0.64 -25.27
N GLY A 277 0.33 0.44 -24.12
CA GLY A 277 1.69 -0.08 -24.04
C GLY A 277 2.59 0.65 -23.06
N ARG A 278 2.15 1.79 -22.49
CA ARG A 278 3.00 2.61 -21.62
C ARG A 278 3.07 2.12 -20.16
N LEU A 279 1.96 1.57 -19.64
CA LEU A 279 1.83 1.23 -18.23
C LEU A 279 2.78 0.09 -17.82
N LYS A 280 3.69 0.37 -16.88
CA LYS A 280 4.68 -0.57 -16.35
C LYS A 280 4.14 -1.33 -15.14
N SER A 281 3.47 -0.64 -14.24
CA SER A 281 2.88 -1.25 -13.06
C SER A 281 1.64 -0.51 -12.56
N ILE A 282 0.92 -1.18 -11.66
CA ILE A 282 -0.17 -0.59 -10.90
C ILE A 282 0.06 -0.77 -9.41
N VAL A 283 -0.34 0.24 -8.63
CA VAL A 283 -0.26 0.20 -7.17
C VAL A 283 -1.67 0.25 -6.59
N TYR A 284 -1.97 -0.63 -5.65
CA TYR A 284 -3.06 -0.40 -4.69
C TYR A 284 -2.47 0.19 -3.42
N HIS A 285 -3.08 1.25 -2.92
CA HIS A 285 -2.69 1.86 -1.66
C HIS A 285 -3.88 1.97 -0.71
N SER A 286 -3.64 1.70 0.57
CA SER A 286 -4.59 1.91 1.66
C SER A 286 -4.89 3.40 1.86
N PHE A 287 -6.06 3.71 2.42
CA PHE A 287 -6.53 5.09 2.58
C PHE A 287 -5.65 5.88 3.55
N GLY A 288 -5.46 7.17 3.24
CA GLY A 288 -5.01 8.18 4.18
C GLY A 288 -3.51 8.25 4.46
N ASN A 289 -2.68 7.24 4.20
CA ASN A 289 -1.25 7.30 4.51
C ASN A 289 -0.40 6.94 3.29
N ILE A 290 0.40 7.86 2.74
CA ILE A 290 1.28 7.59 1.58
C ILE A 290 2.70 7.14 1.94
N SER A 291 3.00 6.86 3.20
CA SER A 291 4.39 6.65 3.65
C SER A 291 5.09 5.46 2.98
N ILE A 292 4.32 4.47 2.52
CA ILE A 292 4.84 3.29 1.81
C ILE A 292 4.63 3.38 0.29
N SER A 293 4.07 4.48 -0.23
CA SER A 293 3.80 4.61 -1.67
C SER A 293 5.07 4.52 -2.52
N THR A 294 6.17 5.13 -2.07
CA THR A 294 7.47 5.06 -2.77
C THR A 294 8.08 3.67 -2.73
N HIS A 295 7.88 2.93 -1.62
CA HIS A 295 8.23 1.52 -1.51
C HIS A 295 7.48 0.68 -2.54
N GLU A 296 6.15 0.83 -2.62
CA GLU A 296 5.35 0.11 -3.61
C GLU A 296 5.75 0.47 -5.04
N ILE A 297 5.98 1.76 -5.32
CA ILE A 297 6.51 2.19 -6.61
C ILE A 297 7.85 1.50 -6.93
N GLY A 298 8.71 1.26 -5.93
CA GLY A 298 9.97 0.53 -6.10
C GLY A 298 9.81 -0.88 -6.66
N HIS A 299 8.71 -1.57 -6.33
CA HIS A 299 8.39 -2.88 -6.89
C HIS A 299 8.11 -2.87 -8.40
N THR A 300 7.88 -1.70 -9.03
CA THR A 300 7.79 -1.56 -10.51
C THR A 300 8.99 -2.21 -11.21
N TRP A 301 10.18 -2.04 -10.64
CA TRP A 301 11.43 -2.65 -11.12
C TRP A 301 11.74 -3.95 -10.37
N GLY A 302 11.30 -4.06 -9.12
CA GLY A 302 11.26 -5.28 -8.33
C GLY A 302 12.61 -5.87 -7.95
N MET A 303 12.61 -6.75 -6.95
CA MET A 303 13.83 -7.35 -6.36
C MET A 303 14.03 -8.76 -6.92
N HIS A 304 14.01 -8.91 -8.25
CA HIS A 304 13.99 -10.23 -8.90
C HIS A 304 15.37 -10.75 -9.32
N ILE A 305 16.41 -9.95 -9.13
CA ILE A 305 17.77 -10.22 -9.56
C ILE A 305 18.57 -10.95 -8.47
N GLY A 306 19.46 -11.86 -8.87
CA GLY A 306 20.36 -12.54 -7.95
C GLY A 306 19.68 -13.59 -7.04
N ALA A 307 18.50 -14.07 -7.41
CA ALA A 307 17.81 -15.17 -6.71
C ALA A 307 18.72 -16.41 -6.51
N PRO A 308 19.47 -16.89 -7.54
CA PRO A 308 20.37 -18.04 -7.36
C PRO A 308 21.57 -17.76 -6.43
N LEU A 309 21.82 -16.49 -6.12
CA LEU A 309 22.91 -16.04 -5.25
C LEU A 309 22.45 -15.83 -3.80
N GLY A 310 21.15 -15.98 -3.51
CA GLY A 310 20.57 -15.84 -2.18
C GLY A 310 20.24 -14.41 -1.77
N LEU A 311 20.17 -13.47 -2.73
CA LEU A 311 19.88 -12.06 -2.45
C LEU A 311 18.41 -11.77 -2.13
N MET A 312 17.51 -12.70 -2.47
CA MET A 312 16.08 -12.52 -2.30
C MET A 312 15.57 -13.17 -1.03
N GLU A 313 14.60 -12.53 -0.38
CA GLU A 313 13.92 -13.13 0.76
C GLU A 313 13.29 -14.48 0.35
N SER A 314 13.33 -15.45 1.26
CA SER A 314 12.59 -16.70 1.09
C SER A 314 11.74 -16.98 2.32
N TRP A 315 10.49 -17.35 2.10
CA TRP A 315 9.58 -17.75 3.15
C TRP A 315 9.22 -19.22 2.98
N GLN A 316 9.51 -20.03 4.00
CA GLN A 316 9.25 -21.48 3.99
C GLN A 316 9.92 -22.24 2.82
N GLY A 317 11.06 -21.73 2.33
CA GLY A 317 11.80 -22.34 1.22
C GLY A 317 11.32 -21.92 -0.17
N GLU A 318 10.30 -21.06 -0.26
CA GLU A 318 9.88 -20.41 -1.50
C GLU A 318 10.50 -19.02 -1.56
N VAL A 319 11.08 -18.65 -2.70
CA VAL A 319 11.59 -17.29 -2.91
C VAL A 319 10.41 -16.33 -2.94
N MET A 320 10.40 -15.39 -1.98
CA MET A 320 9.43 -14.31 -1.92
C MET A 320 9.90 -13.25 -2.90
N LEU A 321 9.19 -13.16 -4.02
CA LEU A 321 9.45 -12.12 -5.01
C LEU A 321 8.87 -10.82 -4.45
N GLY A 322 9.73 -9.96 -3.91
CA GLY A 322 9.30 -8.69 -3.34
C GLY A 322 10.43 -7.94 -2.67
N HIS A 323 11.18 -8.60 -1.80
CA HIS A 323 12.15 -7.93 -0.92
C HIS A 323 13.53 -8.59 -0.99
N TRP A 324 14.56 -7.80 -0.65
CA TRP A 324 15.90 -8.36 -0.41
C TRP A 324 15.91 -9.22 0.85
N ASN A 325 16.78 -10.22 0.86
CA ASN A 325 16.94 -11.13 1.98
C ASN A 325 17.38 -10.36 3.23
N GLY A 326 16.61 -10.45 4.32
CA GLY A 326 16.91 -9.76 5.59
C GLY A 326 18.16 -10.24 6.31
N MET A 327 18.83 -11.28 5.80
CA MET A 327 20.18 -11.68 6.23
C MET A 327 21.30 -10.98 5.46
N THR A 328 20.97 -10.10 4.51
CA THR A 328 21.95 -9.31 3.76
C THR A 328 22.22 -7.98 4.43
N ASP A 329 23.33 -7.34 4.05
CA ASP A 329 23.58 -5.92 4.33
C ASP A 329 23.01 -4.97 3.26
N ILE A 330 22.09 -5.47 2.41
CA ILE A 330 21.24 -4.60 1.60
C ILE A 330 20.24 -3.97 2.57
N GLY A 331 20.48 -2.71 2.97
CA GLY A 331 19.49 -1.90 3.67
C GLY A 331 18.50 -1.26 2.69
N GLY A 332 17.81 -0.21 3.14
CA GLY A 332 16.90 0.53 2.28
C GLY A 332 15.48 -0.02 2.32
N GLN A 333 14.56 0.78 1.80
CA GLN A 333 13.12 0.49 1.86
C GLN A 333 12.75 -0.88 1.23
N MET A 334 13.50 -1.37 0.24
CA MET A 334 13.20 -2.65 -0.44
C MET A 334 13.70 -3.91 0.30
N SER A 335 14.38 -3.77 1.42
CA SER A 335 14.93 -4.91 2.17
C SER A 335 13.94 -5.49 3.16
N ALA A 336 13.98 -6.81 3.36
CA ALA A 336 13.24 -7.45 4.44
C ALA A 336 13.95 -7.19 5.77
N TYR A 337 13.18 -6.99 6.84
CA TYR A 337 13.74 -6.81 8.17
C TYR A 337 14.30 -8.13 8.72
N TYR A 338 15.46 -8.04 9.37
CA TYR A 338 15.83 -9.05 10.35
C TYR A 338 14.96 -8.86 11.60
N PHE A 339 14.39 -9.95 12.12
CA PHE A 339 13.75 -9.96 13.43
C PHE A 339 13.94 -11.30 14.14
N ASP A 340 14.13 -11.27 15.47
CA ASP A 340 14.29 -12.49 16.27
C ASP A 340 13.46 -12.49 17.57
N LYS A 341 13.53 -13.60 18.30
CA LYS A 341 12.79 -13.80 19.56
C LYS A 341 13.30 -12.94 20.72
N ALA A 342 14.52 -12.40 20.61
CA ALA A 342 15.08 -11.50 21.59
C ALA A 342 14.62 -10.04 21.35
N GLY A 343 13.89 -9.78 20.27
CA GLY A 343 13.33 -8.48 19.95
C GLY A 343 14.27 -7.59 19.14
N HIS A 344 15.37 -8.13 18.61
CA HIS A 344 16.18 -7.39 17.64
C HIS A 344 15.35 -7.20 16.36
N VAL A 345 15.32 -5.97 15.82
CA VAL A 345 14.64 -5.62 14.58
C VAL A 345 15.47 -4.60 13.82
N GLY A 346 15.74 -4.83 12.52
CA GLY A 346 16.44 -3.85 11.69
C GLY A 346 17.08 -4.42 10.42
N HIS A 347 17.95 -3.62 9.81
CA HIS A 347 18.78 -3.96 8.66
C HIS A 347 20.25 -4.09 9.06
N PHE A 348 20.98 -5.02 8.46
CA PHE A 348 22.42 -5.10 8.67
C PHE A 348 23.13 -3.99 7.87
N HIS A 349 24.12 -3.36 8.49
CA HIS A 349 24.99 -2.38 7.85
C HIS A 349 26.45 -2.80 8.03
N TYR A 350 27.21 -2.87 6.94
CA TYR A 350 28.61 -3.29 7.00
C TYR A 350 29.55 -2.17 7.47
N ASN A 351 30.33 -2.42 8.53
CA ASN A 351 31.21 -1.42 9.14
C ASN A 351 32.57 -1.26 8.43
N GLY A 352 32.90 -2.14 7.49
CA GLY A 352 34.21 -2.14 6.82
C GLY A 352 35.32 -2.90 7.54
N ASP A 353 35.03 -3.55 8.68
CA ASP A 353 35.99 -4.28 9.52
C ASP A 353 35.55 -5.73 9.83
N GLU A 354 34.83 -6.38 8.91
CA GLU A 354 34.23 -7.72 9.08
C GLU A 354 33.19 -7.79 10.23
N THR A 355 32.67 -6.63 10.65
CA THR A 355 31.53 -6.53 11.55
C THR A 355 30.37 -5.75 10.92
N TRP A 356 29.17 -5.90 11.51
CA TRP A 356 27.96 -5.21 11.10
C TRP A 356 27.30 -4.46 12.26
N SER A 357 26.52 -3.45 11.96
CA SER A 357 25.57 -2.86 12.90
C SER A 357 24.14 -3.21 12.51
N LEU A 358 23.23 -3.31 13.48
CA LEU A 358 21.79 -3.42 13.22
C LEU A 358 21.16 -2.03 13.28
N ILE A 359 20.74 -1.52 12.13
CA ILE A 359 20.07 -0.22 12.03
C ILE A 359 18.56 -0.42 12.16
N SER A 360 17.95 0.28 13.12
CA SER A 360 16.50 0.23 13.34
C SER A 360 15.76 0.95 12.23
N ASN A 361 14.62 0.39 11.80
CA ASN A 361 13.73 0.94 10.78
C ASN A 361 12.84 2.07 11.33
N ILE A 362 13.46 3.11 11.89
CA ILE A 362 12.80 4.37 12.23
C ILE A 362 13.13 5.46 11.21
N GLU A 363 13.90 5.10 10.18
CA GLU A 363 14.48 6.03 9.24
C GLU A 363 13.71 6.05 7.93
N ARG A 364 13.66 7.23 7.33
CA ARG A 364 13.20 7.42 5.96
C ARG A 364 14.31 6.92 5.05
N GLU A 365 14.20 5.68 4.62
CA GLU A 365 15.28 5.02 3.91
C GLU A 365 15.20 5.30 2.39
N PRO A 366 16.31 5.70 1.75
CA PRO A 366 16.38 5.77 0.31
C PRO A 366 16.42 4.35 -0.30
N PHE A 367 16.34 4.29 -1.62
CA PHE A 367 16.70 3.09 -2.36
C PHE A 367 18.18 2.77 -2.18
N SER A 368 18.50 1.49 -1.93
CA SER A 368 19.86 0.98 -1.85
C SER A 368 20.57 1.06 -3.21
N PRO A 369 21.91 0.96 -3.27
CA PRO A 369 22.62 0.95 -4.55
C PRO A 369 22.14 -0.15 -5.51
N ILE A 370 21.81 -1.36 -5.02
CA ILE A 370 21.30 -2.43 -5.90
C ILE A 370 19.88 -2.11 -6.40
N ASP A 371 19.02 -1.48 -5.59
CA ASP A 371 17.72 -0.97 -6.07
C ASP A 371 17.92 0.01 -7.23
N LEU A 372 18.83 0.98 -7.04
CA LEU A 372 19.16 1.98 -8.05
C LEU A 372 19.72 1.34 -9.33
N TYR A 373 20.52 0.27 -9.23
CA TYR A 373 20.98 -0.47 -10.41
C TYR A 373 19.82 -1.12 -11.15
N VAL A 374 18.89 -1.80 -10.46
CA VAL A 374 17.74 -2.47 -11.10
C VAL A 374 16.79 -1.45 -11.73
N MET A 375 16.61 -0.29 -11.11
CA MET A 375 15.89 0.85 -11.68
C MET A 375 16.59 1.46 -12.90
N GLY A 376 17.87 1.15 -13.10
CA GLY A 376 18.71 1.70 -14.16
C GLY A 376 19.19 3.11 -13.84
N MET A 377 19.25 3.49 -12.56
CA MET A 377 19.69 4.80 -12.08
C MET A 377 21.22 4.93 -12.00
N ILE A 378 21.91 3.84 -11.66
CA ILE A 378 23.37 3.79 -11.52
C ILE A 378 23.95 2.57 -12.27
N PRO A 379 25.21 2.64 -12.72
CA PRO A 379 25.89 1.51 -13.35
C PRO A 379 26.37 0.50 -12.28
N PRO A 380 26.71 -0.75 -12.64
CA PRO A 380 27.04 -1.80 -11.66
C PRO A 380 28.28 -1.48 -10.80
N GLU A 381 29.18 -0.62 -11.28
CA GLU A 381 30.40 -0.23 -10.56
C GLU A 381 30.13 0.65 -9.34
N GLU A 382 28.93 1.26 -9.25
CA GLU A 382 28.49 2.05 -8.10
C GLU A 382 27.79 1.19 -7.02
N VAL A 383 27.60 -0.11 -7.24
CA VAL A 383 27.01 -1.02 -6.26
C VAL A 383 28.14 -1.72 -5.48
N PRO A 384 28.23 -1.54 -4.15
CA PRO A 384 29.24 -2.20 -3.34
C PRO A 384 28.98 -3.73 -3.28
N PRO A 385 30.00 -4.53 -2.94
CA PRO A 385 29.80 -5.95 -2.64
C PRO A 385 28.78 -6.13 -1.52
N ILE A 386 27.88 -7.10 -1.69
CA ILE A 386 26.81 -7.43 -0.74
C ILE A 386 27.25 -8.61 0.11
N HIS A 387 26.96 -8.60 1.40
CA HIS A 387 27.27 -9.68 2.32
C HIS A 387 26.00 -10.36 2.81
N ILE A 388 25.96 -11.69 2.76
CA ILE A 388 24.90 -12.52 3.33
C ILE A 388 25.43 -13.17 4.60
N LEU A 389 24.87 -12.81 5.76
CA LEU A 389 25.33 -13.28 7.06
C LEU A 389 24.75 -14.66 7.39
N GLN A 390 25.57 -15.52 8.00
CA GLN A 390 25.15 -16.81 8.52
C GLN A 390 25.38 -16.86 10.03
N SER A 391 24.30 -17.09 10.79
CA SER A 391 24.31 -17.11 12.26
C SER A 391 24.94 -15.85 12.89
N PRO A 392 24.33 -14.67 12.70
CA PRO A 392 24.80 -13.43 13.33
C PRO A 392 24.75 -13.50 14.86
N ASN A 393 25.74 -12.89 15.51
CA ASN A 393 25.89 -12.78 16.95
C ASN A 393 25.63 -11.35 17.40
N PHE A 394 24.52 -11.16 18.12
CA PHE A 394 24.03 -9.86 18.61
C PHE A 394 24.52 -9.50 20.02
N THR A 395 25.61 -10.11 20.50
CA THR A 395 26.19 -9.75 21.81
C THR A 395 26.54 -8.25 21.86
N ASP A 396 26.98 -7.67 20.74
CA ASP A 396 27.13 -6.23 20.53
C ASP A 396 26.37 -5.83 19.24
N PRO A 397 25.19 -5.19 19.35
CA PRO A 397 24.40 -4.80 18.18
C PRO A 397 25.08 -3.79 17.25
N ASN A 398 26.15 -3.11 17.69
CA ASN A 398 26.92 -2.18 16.86
C ASN A 398 28.12 -2.89 16.19
N ARG A 399 28.52 -4.07 16.67
CA ARG A 399 29.64 -4.87 16.17
C ARG A 399 29.26 -6.35 16.07
N ILE A 400 28.19 -6.61 15.33
CA ILE A 400 27.69 -7.95 15.02
C ILE A 400 28.76 -8.70 14.24
N THR A 401 29.04 -9.92 14.67
CA THR A 401 29.87 -10.89 13.93
C THR A 401 28.96 -12.00 13.41
N ALA A 402 29.40 -12.73 12.39
CA ALA A 402 28.68 -13.90 11.87
C ALA A 402 29.60 -15.12 11.90
N ALA A 403 29.03 -16.32 12.03
CA ALA A 403 29.82 -17.55 11.94
C ALA A 403 30.50 -17.70 10.57
N SER A 404 29.86 -17.17 9.52
CA SER A 404 30.43 -16.94 8.19
C SER A 404 29.61 -15.89 7.46
N SER A 405 30.18 -15.29 6.41
CA SER A 405 29.47 -14.44 5.45
C SER A 405 29.81 -14.85 4.02
N GLN A 406 28.83 -14.71 3.12
CA GLN A 406 29.04 -14.83 1.68
C GLN A 406 29.10 -13.43 1.07
N THR A 407 30.16 -13.11 0.34
CA THR A 407 30.22 -11.88 -0.46
C THR A 407 29.71 -12.14 -1.87
N VAL A 408 28.80 -11.28 -2.33
CA VAL A 408 28.24 -11.27 -3.68
C VAL A 408 28.64 -9.98 -4.39
N THR A 409 29.27 -10.09 -5.56
CA THR A 409 29.67 -8.94 -6.39
C THR A 409 28.70 -8.72 -7.54
N MET A 410 28.69 -7.50 -8.11
CA MET A 410 27.89 -7.23 -9.30
C MET A 410 28.30 -8.07 -10.51
N ASP A 411 29.57 -8.46 -10.64
CA ASP A 411 29.99 -9.39 -11.71
C ASP A 411 29.28 -10.75 -11.61
N GLN A 412 29.10 -11.24 -10.39
CA GLN A 412 28.36 -12.49 -10.15
C GLN A 412 26.87 -12.31 -10.45
N VAL A 413 26.29 -11.18 -10.05
CA VAL A 413 24.90 -10.82 -10.33
C VAL A 413 24.65 -10.73 -11.84
N VAL A 414 25.43 -9.92 -12.55
CA VAL A 414 25.37 -9.74 -14.02
C VAL A 414 25.50 -11.08 -14.73
N LYS A 415 26.44 -11.93 -14.30
CA LYS A 415 26.62 -13.27 -14.85
C LYS A 415 25.40 -14.17 -14.59
N ALA A 416 24.81 -14.11 -13.40
CA ALA A 416 23.64 -14.90 -13.04
C ALA A 416 22.41 -14.52 -13.87
N GLU A 417 22.27 -13.24 -14.24
CA GLU A 417 21.18 -12.73 -15.07
C GLU A 417 21.39 -12.88 -16.58
N GLY A 418 22.53 -13.43 -17.00
CA GLY A 418 22.83 -13.67 -18.41
C GLY A 418 23.41 -12.46 -19.17
N GLY A 419 23.69 -11.35 -18.48
CA GLY A 419 24.29 -10.16 -19.09
C GLY A 419 24.06 -8.89 -18.28
N PRO A 420 24.67 -7.76 -18.70
CA PRO A 420 24.41 -6.47 -18.07
C PRO A 420 22.97 -6.05 -18.33
N ARG A 421 22.37 -5.29 -17.41
CA ARG A 421 21.03 -4.72 -17.58
C ARG A 421 20.88 -4.00 -18.93
N VAL A 422 19.77 -4.23 -19.61
CA VAL A 422 19.40 -3.54 -20.86
C VAL A 422 18.01 -2.92 -20.73
N PRO A 423 17.84 -1.60 -20.92
CA PRO A 423 18.86 -0.61 -21.27
C PRO A 423 19.92 -0.42 -20.18
N SER A 424 21.07 0.16 -20.55
CA SER A 424 22.09 0.52 -19.56
C SER A 424 21.63 1.67 -18.67
N ALA A 425 22.35 1.98 -17.59
CA ALA A 425 21.99 3.10 -16.72
C ALA A 425 21.99 4.46 -17.45
N GLY A 426 22.85 4.63 -18.46
CA GLY A 426 22.93 5.86 -19.27
C GLY A 426 21.78 6.02 -20.27
N GLU A 427 21.07 4.94 -20.61
CA GLU A 427 19.98 4.91 -21.59
C GLU A 427 18.60 4.69 -20.94
N SER A 428 18.57 4.46 -19.63
CA SER A 428 17.35 4.18 -18.89
C SER A 428 16.51 5.44 -18.68
N GLN A 429 15.20 5.27 -18.70
CA GLN A 429 14.24 6.29 -18.28
C GLN A 429 14.56 6.77 -16.86
N LYS A 430 14.51 8.09 -16.65
CA LYS A 430 14.73 8.75 -15.34
C LYS A 430 13.49 9.52 -14.86
N ASP A 431 12.66 9.95 -15.80
CA ASP A 431 11.45 10.71 -15.54
C ASP A 431 10.23 9.81 -15.74
N PHE A 432 9.47 9.61 -14.67
CA PHE A 432 8.30 8.74 -14.64
C PHE A 432 7.03 9.55 -14.42
N THR A 433 5.93 9.01 -14.92
CA THR A 433 4.59 9.59 -14.81
C THR A 433 3.67 8.65 -14.03
N LEU A 434 2.90 9.19 -13.08
CA LEU A 434 1.96 8.42 -12.27
C LEU A 434 0.56 9.02 -12.33
N ALA A 435 -0.44 8.20 -12.63
CA ALA A 435 -1.83 8.56 -12.42
C ALA A 435 -2.23 8.20 -10.98
N PHE A 436 -2.70 9.19 -10.22
CA PHE A 436 -3.29 8.95 -8.90
C PHE A 436 -4.80 8.88 -9.04
N ILE A 437 -5.38 7.73 -8.71
CA ILE A 437 -6.80 7.45 -8.86
C ILE A 437 -7.42 7.28 -7.48
N VAL A 438 -8.55 7.94 -7.24
CA VAL A 438 -9.35 7.77 -6.02
C VAL A 438 -10.73 7.27 -6.39
N THR A 439 -11.24 6.29 -5.65
CA THR A 439 -12.58 5.72 -5.88
C THR A 439 -13.35 5.55 -4.57
N GLN A 440 -14.64 5.90 -4.57
CA GLN A 440 -15.55 5.65 -3.45
C GLN A 440 -17.00 5.55 -3.95
N ASP A 441 -17.90 5.03 -3.12
CA ASP A 441 -19.31 4.76 -3.47
C ASP A 441 -20.25 5.96 -3.28
N THR A 442 -19.73 7.10 -2.82
CA THR A 442 -20.47 8.33 -2.54
C THR A 442 -19.83 9.54 -3.23
N PRO A 443 -20.58 10.63 -3.46
CA PRO A 443 -20.01 11.84 -4.06
C PRO A 443 -18.84 12.40 -3.25
N PHE A 444 -17.81 12.92 -3.93
CA PHE A 444 -16.68 13.58 -3.26
C PHE A 444 -17.06 14.98 -2.80
N ASN A 445 -16.64 15.37 -1.59
CA ASN A 445 -16.74 16.74 -1.11
C ASN A 445 -15.46 17.54 -1.43
N ASP A 446 -15.53 18.87 -1.28
CA ASP A 446 -14.40 19.77 -1.55
C ASP A 446 -13.15 19.44 -0.73
N ALA A 447 -13.33 18.96 0.51
CA ALA A 447 -12.23 18.54 1.37
C ALA A 447 -11.48 17.33 0.80
N ALA A 448 -12.20 16.32 0.29
CA ALA A 448 -11.62 15.15 -0.35
C ALA A 448 -10.83 15.54 -1.61
N TYR A 449 -11.37 16.42 -2.45
CA TYR A 449 -10.64 16.91 -3.63
C TYR A 449 -9.30 17.53 -3.25
N ALA A 450 -9.24 18.35 -2.20
CA ALA A 450 -8.02 18.97 -1.72
C ALA A 450 -7.05 17.96 -1.07
N PHE A 451 -7.56 17.09 -0.21
CA PHE A 451 -6.78 16.08 0.53
C PHE A 451 -6.01 15.16 -0.41
N PHE A 452 -6.70 14.50 -1.34
CA PHE A 452 -6.04 13.56 -2.25
C PHE A 452 -5.13 14.29 -3.24
N SER A 453 -5.49 15.49 -3.68
CA SER A 453 -4.62 16.29 -4.55
C SER A 453 -3.31 16.67 -3.88
N LEU A 454 -3.34 17.02 -2.58
CA LEU A 454 -2.13 17.27 -1.81
C LEU A 454 -1.28 16.00 -1.62
N MET A 455 -1.91 14.85 -1.35
CA MET A 455 -1.18 13.58 -1.26
C MET A 455 -0.44 13.27 -2.58
N SER A 456 -1.15 13.35 -3.71
CA SER A 456 -0.58 13.14 -5.04
C SER A 456 0.52 14.16 -5.39
N TYR A 457 0.33 15.43 -5.03
CA TYR A 457 1.35 16.47 -5.18
C TYR A 457 2.62 16.18 -4.38
N ASN A 458 2.48 15.72 -3.13
CA ASN A 458 3.64 15.43 -2.27
C ASN A 458 4.52 14.31 -2.84
N LEU A 459 3.94 13.34 -3.57
CA LEU A 459 4.70 12.27 -4.24
C LEU A 459 5.75 12.80 -5.24
N MET A 460 5.48 13.94 -5.88
CA MET A 460 6.40 14.58 -6.84
C MET A 460 7.34 15.62 -6.22
N SER A 461 7.34 15.77 -4.89
CA SER A 461 8.20 16.74 -4.20
C SER A 461 9.69 16.41 -4.41
N LYS A 462 10.51 17.45 -4.51
CA LYS A 462 11.99 17.33 -4.52
C LYS A 462 12.61 17.67 -3.16
N ASP A 463 11.79 18.09 -2.21
CA ASP A 463 12.26 18.44 -0.88
C ASP A 463 12.68 17.19 -0.11
N PRO A 464 13.65 17.31 0.81
CA PRO A 464 13.91 16.24 1.75
C PRO A 464 12.66 15.98 2.59
N PRO A 465 12.42 14.72 2.98
CA PRO A 465 11.26 14.41 3.79
C PRO A 465 11.36 15.13 5.15
N ASP A 466 10.23 15.62 5.66
CA ASP A 466 10.18 16.28 6.96
C ASP A 466 10.19 15.25 8.09
N LYS A 467 10.93 15.54 9.18
CA LYS A 467 11.15 14.63 10.31
C LYS A 467 9.87 14.18 11.02
N ARG A 468 8.78 14.92 10.82
CA ARG A 468 7.46 14.65 11.39
C ARG A 468 6.64 13.66 10.55
N THR A 469 7.13 13.30 9.37
CA THR A 469 6.48 12.39 8.43
C THR A 469 7.38 11.19 8.12
N PHE A 470 6.76 10.05 7.80
CA PHE A 470 7.48 8.86 7.33
C PHE A 470 7.49 8.75 5.80
N PHE A 471 6.84 9.67 5.11
CA PHE A 471 6.78 9.70 3.66
C PHE A 471 8.09 10.23 3.05
N THR A 472 8.57 9.54 2.01
CA THR A 472 9.71 9.93 1.18
C THR A 472 9.26 10.12 -0.26
N SER A 473 9.68 11.20 -0.92
CA SER A 473 9.39 11.37 -2.34
C SER A 473 10.30 10.48 -3.21
N PHE A 474 9.85 10.13 -4.41
CA PHE A 474 10.63 9.32 -5.34
C PHE A 474 11.96 10.00 -5.72
N TYR A 475 11.96 11.34 -5.87
CA TYR A 475 13.18 12.09 -6.14
C TYR A 475 14.20 11.95 -5.01
N TRP A 476 13.77 12.12 -3.76
CA TRP A 476 14.67 11.99 -2.62
C TRP A 476 15.16 10.55 -2.45
N ALA A 477 14.25 9.57 -2.55
CA ALA A 477 14.57 8.16 -2.39
C ALA A 477 15.56 7.64 -3.44
N THR A 478 15.60 8.24 -4.63
CA THR A 478 16.59 7.92 -5.67
C THR A 478 17.89 8.72 -5.57
N GLY A 479 18.06 9.52 -4.52
CA GLY A 479 19.20 10.44 -4.37
C GLY A 479 19.25 11.50 -5.48
N GLY A 480 18.09 11.93 -5.98
CA GLY A 480 17.93 12.93 -7.04
C GLY A 480 18.11 12.41 -8.47
N ARG A 481 18.19 11.09 -8.67
CA ARG A 481 18.46 10.48 -10.00
C ARG A 481 17.20 10.23 -10.82
N GLY A 482 16.05 10.06 -10.17
CA GLY A 482 14.76 9.85 -10.81
C GLY A 482 13.77 10.96 -10.45
N THR A 483 12.82 11.23 -11.34
CA THR A 483 11.68 12.11 -11.05
C THR A 483 10.36 11.37 -11.25
N LEU A 484 9.35 11.79 -10.50
CA LEU A 484 7.97 11.32 -10.63
C LEU A 484 7.08 12.52 -10.86
N ASN A 485 6.24 12.48 -11.88
CA ASN A 485 5.25 13.50 -12.18
C ASN A 485 3.85 12.93 -12.04
N THR A 486 3.05 13.49 -11.14
CA THR A 486 1.68 13.07 -10.89
C THR A 486 0.62 13.94 -11.58
N ARG A 487 1.05 14.92 -12.39
CA ARG A 487 0.12 15.80 -13.09
C ARG A 487 -0.66 15.06 -14.16
N LEU A 488 -1.97 15.26 -14.13
CA LEU A 488 -2.88 14.77 -15.15
C LEU A 488 -2.92 15.76 -16.33
N PRO A 489 -2.98 15.26 -17.58
CA PRO A 489 -3.10 16.09 -18.79
C PRO A 489 -4.55 16.58 -18.95
N VAL A 490 -5.05 17.29 -17.97
CA VAL A 490 -6.36 17.94 -17.97
C VAL A 490 -6.14 19.45 -17.97
N ASP A 491 -6.86 20.18 -18.83
CA ASP A 491 -6.81 21.65 -18.90
C ASP A 491 -7.44 22.29 -17.66
N VAL A 492 -6.83 22.10 -16.50
CA VAL A 492 -7.18 22.76 -15.26
C VAL A 492 -6.10 23.78 -14.95
N VAL A 493 -6.52 24.97 -14.53
CA VAL A 493 -5.57 25.98 -14.08
C VAL A 493 -4.89 25.41 -12.84
N ASP A 494 -3.59 25.16 -12.97
CA ASP A 494 -2.73 24.97 -11.83
C ASP A 494 -2.64 26.33 -11.11
N PRO A 495 -3.07 26.45 -9.86
CA PRO A 495 -2.68 27.60 -9.07
C PRO A 495 -1.18 27.48 -8.89
N SER A 496 -0.44 28.11 -9.80
CA SER A 496 0.99 28.28 -9.68
C SER A 496 1.22 28.93 -8.32
N ILE A 497 1.76 28.13 -7.39
CA ILE A 497 1.95 28.38 -5.95
C ILE A 497 0.73 27.97 -5.11
N LEU A 498 0.70 26.69 -4.71
CA LEU A 498 0.00 26.27 -3.49
C LEU A 498 0.54 27.13 -2.31
N PRO A 499 -0.32 27.76 -1.48
CA PRO A 499 0.14 28.65 -0.41
C PRO A 499 1.10 27.94 0.54
N GLY A 500 2.36 28.39 0.57
CA GLY A 500 3.39 27.84 1.46
C GLY A 500 4.10 26.57 0.98
N MET A 501 3.84 26.10 -0.25
CA MET A 501 4.54 24.97 -0.85
C MET A 501 5.51 25.45 -1.94
N PRO A 502 6.75 24.95 -2.00
CA PRO A 502 7.69 25.33 -3.05
C PRO A 502 7.14 24.92 -4.42
N SER A 503 7.22 25.82 -5.41
CA SER A 503 6.71 25.56 -6.75
C SER A 503 7.38 24.32 -7.37
N PRO A 504 6.61 23.38 -7.94
CA PRO A 504 7.19 22.33 -8.74
C PRO A 504 7.81 22.96 -9.99
N THR A 505 9.03 22.56 -10.34
CA THR A 505 9.64 22.96 -11.62
C THR A 505 8.73 22.49 -12.75
N PRO A 506 8.25 23.36 -13.66
CA PRO A 506 7.41 22.93 -14.76
C PRO A 506 8.16 21.92 -15.62
N THR A 507 7.66 20.69 -15.72
CA THR A 507 8.08 19.76 -16.78
C THR A 507 7.34 20.16 -18.05
N ALA A 508 8.06 20.14 -19.18
CA ALA A 508 7.55 20.52 -20.49
C ALA A 508 6.15 19.94 -20.74
N THR A 509 5.21 20.85 -21.01
CA THR A 509 3.85 20.50 -21.41
C THR A 509 3.92 19.51 -22.56
N LEU A 510 3.37 18.31 -22.38
CA LEU A 510 3.08 17.41 -23.49
C LEU A 510 2.07 18.14 -24.39
N GLU A 511 2.56 18.78 -25.44
CA GLU A 511 1.69 19.29 -26.50
C GLU A 511 0.95 18.08 -27.09
N LEU A 512 -0.38 18.08 -26.93
CA LEU A 512 -1.27 17.16 -27.59
C LEU A 512 -1.12 17.37 -29.11
N ASN A 513 -0.38 16.47 -29.76
CA ASN A 513 -0.20 16.46 -31.21
C ASN A 513 -1.51 16.00 -31.88
N PRO A 514 -2.22 16.85 -32.66
CA PRO A 514 -3.52 16.48 -33.24
C PRO A 514 -3.44 15.61 -34.51
N THR A 515 -2.26 15.10 -34.87
CA THR A 515 -2.04 14.41 -36.15
C THR A 515 -1.25 13.13 -35.97
N MET A 516 -1.94 12.06 -35.58
CA MET A 516 -1.54 10.68 -35.91
C MET A 516 -2.79 9.83 -36.14
N ALA A 517 -3.50 10.15 -37.21
CA ALA A 517 -4.31 9.19 -37.93
C ALA A 517 -3.54 8.84 -39.22
N ALA A 518 -3.39 7.54 -39.46
CA ALA A 518 -2.70 6.91 -40.60
C ALA A 518 -1.16 6.92 -40.55
N ASP A 519 -0.60 5.85 -39.98
CA ASP A 519 0.38 5.03 -40.69
C ASP A 519 0.51 3.65 -40.01
N THR A 520 -0.05 2.63 -40.67
CA THR A 520 0.03 1.23 -40.26
C THR A 520 1.13 0.54 -41.09
N PRO A 521 2.20 0.00 -40.49
CA PRO A 521 3.10 -0.89 -41.22
C PRO A 521 2.44 -2.27 -41.34
N SER A 522 2.17 -2.71 -42.58
CA SER A 522 1.65 -4.06 -42.83
C SER A 522 2.74 -5.10 -42.55
N TYR A 523 2.55 -5.94 -41.54
CA TYR A 523 3.34 -7.14 -41.34
C TYR A 523 2.67 -8.32 -42.07
N LYS A 524 3.36 -8.89 -43.07
CA LYS A 524 2.98 -10.16 -43.71
C LYS A 524 3.59 -11.33 -42.91
N PRO A 525 2.79 -12.28 -42.40
CA PRO A 525 3.32 -13.45 -41.75
C PRO A 525 3.88 -14.43 -42.78
N THR A 526 5.10 -14.90 -42.55
CA THR A 526 5.70 -16.01 -43.32
C THR A 526 5.47 -17.29 -42.53
N VAL A 527 4.74 -18.23 -43.12
CA VAL A 527 4.49 -19.57 -42.57
C VAL A 527 5.69 -20.46 -42.91
N ASN A 528 6.27 -21.15 -41.91
CA ASN A 528 6.98 -22.41 -42.13
C ASN A 528 6.95 -23.33 -40.89
N ALA A 529 6.30 -24.48 -41.11
CA ALA A 529 6.54 -25.86 -40.62
C ALA A 529 6.39 -26.23 -39.12
N PRO A 530 5.93 -27.47 -38.83
CA PRO A 530 5.27 -27.84 -37.58
C PRO A 530 6.24 -28.32 -36.49
N LEU A 531 5.89 -28.01 -35.23
CA LEU A 531 6.55 -28.53 -34.03
C LEU A 531 6.17 -30.00 -33.83
N ALA A 532 7.20 -30.84 -33.66
CA ALA A 532 7.08 -32.23 -33.26
C ALA A 532 6.58 -32.36 -31.82
N GLU A 533 5.66 -33.29 -31.60
CA GLU A 533 5.15 -33.67 -30.28
C GLU A 533 6.25 -34.32 -29.43
N THR A 534 6.36 -33.88 -28.17
CA THR A 534 7.02 -34.63 -27.09
C THR A 534 6.03 -34.88 -25.95
N PRO A 535 6.14 -36.04 -25.26
CA PRO A 535 5.04 -36.65 -24.55
C PRO A 535 4.79 -36.04 -23.17
N ALA A 536 3.51 -36.02 -22.78
CA ALA A 536 3.03 -35.64 -21.47
C ALA A 536 3.56 -36.59 -20.37
N VAL A 537 4.18 -36.02 -19.34
CA VAL A 537 4.40 -36.68 -18.05
C VAL A 537 3.44 -36.02 -17.07
N GLU A 538 2.36 -36.73 -16.73
CA GLU A 538 1.45 -36.34 -15.66
C GLU A 538 2.07 -36.67 -14.30
N THR A 539 2.27 -35.67 -13.46
CA THR A 539 2.25 -35.85 -11.99
C THR A 539 1.30 -34.84 -11.36
N PRO A 540 0.45 -35.25 -10.40
CA PRO A 540 -0.56 -34.38 -9.83
C PRO A 540 0.05 -33.50 -8.73
N LEU A 541 0.06 -32.18 -8.96
CA LEU A 541 0.39 -31.19 -7.94
C LEU A 541 -0.73 -31.11 -6.89
N LYS A 542 -0.38 -31.44 -5.64
CA LYS A 542 -1.22 -31.24 -4.47
C LYS A 542 -1.44 -29.74 -4.25
N LYS A 543 -2.71 -29.35 -4.16
CA LYS A 543 -3.18 -28.01 -3.79
C LYS A 543 -2.88 -27.78 -2.30
N ASN A 544 -1.81 -27.06 -1.98
CA ASN A 544 -1.57 -26.56 -0.63
C ASN A 544 -2.03 -25.10 -0.55
N SER A 545 -2.88 -24.83 0.44
CA SER A 545 -3.27 -23.50 0.89
C SER A 545 -2.07 -22.82 1.58
N GLY A 546 -1.43 -21.88 0.90
CA GLY A 546 -0.34 -21.04 1.40
C GLY A 546 -0.67 -19.55 1.23
N SER A 547 -0.10 -18.73 2.11
CA SER A 547 -0.34 -17.31 2.46
C SER A 547 -0.41 -16.28 1.32
N PRO A 548 -0.94 -15.06 1.59
CA PRO A 548 -1.25 -14.04 0.58
C PRO A 548 -0.09 -13.06 0.45
N LEU A 549 0.95 -13.40 -0.31
CA LEU A 549 1.90 -12.43 -0.83
C LEU A 549 2.12 -12.74 -2.30
N CYS A 550 2.04 -11.70 -3.11
CA CYS A 550 1.50 -11.75 -4.45
C CYS A 550 2.48 -12.34 -5.46
N ASN A 551 2.31 -13.63 -5.76
CA ASN A 551 2.91 -14.30 -6.91
C ASN A 551 1.79 -14.87 -7.79
N CYS A 552 1.55 -14.27 -8.95
CA CYS A 552 0.63 -14.82 -9.95
C CYS A 552 1.40 -15.22 -11.21
N PRO A 553 1.61 -16.52 -11.49
CA PRO A 553 1.91 -16.96 -12.84
C PRO A 553 0.57 -17.21 -13.55
N LEU A 554 0.03 -16.20 -14.24
CA LEU A 554 -1.13 -16.40 -15.13
C LEU A 554 -0.64 -16.94 -16.47
N LEU A 555 -0.74 -18.27 -16.61
CA LEU A 555 -0.65 -18.96 -17.90
C LEU A 555 -1.97 -18.78 -18.68
N VAL A 556 -1.79 -18.37 -19.94
CA VAL A 556 -2.78 -18.17 -20.98
C VAL A 556 -3.49 -19.48 -21.35
N GLY A 557 -4.81 -19.46 -21.51
CA GLY A 557 -5.55 -20.53 -22.18
C GLY A 557 -7.06 -20.40 -22.07
N GLY A 558 -7.73 -19.86 -23.10
CA GLY A 558 -9.18 -19.91 -23.27
C GLY A 558 -9.63 -21.12 -24.11
N LEU A 559 -10.84 -21.64 -23.86
CA LEU A 559 -11.96 -21.79 -24.81
C LEU A 559 -13.12 -22.67 -24.23
N THR A 560 -14.31 -22.07 -24.11
CA THR A 560 -15.68 -22.50 -24.51
C THR A 560 -16.25 -23.94 -24.43
N ILE A 561 -17.40 -24.01 -23.72
CA ILE A 561 -18.73 -24.61 -24.05
C ILE A 561 -19.04 -26.14 -23.77
N LEU A 562 -19.84 -26.35 -22.69
CA LEU A 562 -21.10 -27.15 -22.43
C LEU A 562 -21.37 -28.53 -23.13
N PRO A 563 -22.43 -29.30 -22.74
CA PRO A 563 -22.85 -29.86 -21.44
C PRO A 563 -23.24 -31.38 -21.54
N GLY A 564 -23.38 -32.13 -20.43
CA GLY A 564 -24.05 -33.44 -20.51
C GLY A 564 -23.90 -34.45 -19.35
N ALA A 565 -24.95 -34.50 -18.53
CA ALA A 565 -25.68 -35.69 -18.04
C ALA A 565 -24.98 -36.88 -17.32
N TRP A 566 -25.48 -37.12 -16.09
CA TRP A 566 -25.91 -38.42 -15.50
C TRP A 566 -24.87 -39.54 -15.25
N LEU A 567 -24.65 -39.88 -13.96
CA LEU A 567 -25.26 -41.07 -13.35
C LEU A 567 -25.08 -41.11 -11.83
N ALA A 568 -26.15 -41.51 -11.15
CA ALA A 568 -26.20 -41.85 -9.73
C ALA A 568 -25.43 -43.14 -9.42
N MET A 569 -24.89 -43.28 -8.20
CA MET A 569 -25.30 -44.35 -7.26
C MET A 569 -24.57 -44.32 -5.90
N ARG A 570 -25.40 -44.31 -4.85
CA ARG A 570 -25.35 -45.13 -3.62
C ARG A 570 -24.20 -44.95 -2.60
N ARG A 571 -24.61 -44.30 -1.49
CA ARG A 571 -24.57 -44.77 -0.09
C ARG A 571 -23.52 -45.84 0.28
N LYS A 572 -22.64 -45.48 1.23
CA LYS A 572 -22.51 -46.12 2.56
C LYS A 572 -21.50 -45.36 3.45
N LYS A 573 -22.00 -44.69 4.49
CA LYS A 573 -21.38 -44.71 5.84
C LYS A 573 -21.92 -45.97 6.56
N PRO A 574 -21.39 -46.48 7.70
CA PRO A 574 -20.51 -45.80 8.67
C PRO A 574 -19.42 -46.68 9.39
N LYS A 575 -18.75 -46.05 10.38
CA LYS A 575 -17.98 -46.58 11.52
C LYS A 575 -16.58 -47.13 11.18
N LEU A 576 -15.49 -46.76 11.85
CA LEU A 576 -15.23 -46.22 13.19
C LEU A 576 -14.29 -45.01 13.13
#